data_AF-A0A9W8WSC0-F1
#
_entry.id   AF-A0A9W8WSC0-F1
#
_cell.length_a   1.000
_cell.length_b   1.000
_cell.length_c   1.000
_cell.angle_alpha   90.00
_cell.angle_beta   90.00
_cell.angle_gamma   90.00
#
_symmetry.space_group_name_H-M   'P 1'
#
loop_
_entity.id
_entity.type
_entity.pdbx_description
1 polymer ?
#
loop_
_entity_poly.entity_id
_entity_poly.type
_entity_poly.pdbx_seq_one_letter_code
_entity_poly.pdbx_strand_id
1 'polypeptide(L)'
;MGLLALRSICRDPTVRQLTLPVLNQFFGPSAYPSLFAFPGCTTSNNRQATQAPGLLNCTALGAEVQTCQASGRRVLLSVKGSGASTVSGALDFGAPNATAWTGYSANGSAPADGVFFPNLFDSRHVPSAFALTLFSLFGEGRTERADLRPLGPDTPASDGIDWITRPLGEEVVVDGFDVQVPAEWKGTYQESQFNALVTRLGELNDEAWTESGATKGGVNDLGADGKGVVFQGWLRKRSVQRVVVVGGFDVLVE
;
A
#
# COMPACT_ATOMS: atom_id res chain seq x y z
N MET A 1 13.65 -10.92 -16.87
CA MET A 1 13.35 -12.23 -16.22
C MET A 1 12.13 -12.16 -15.30
N GLY A 2 11.96 -11.14 -14.43
CA GLY A 2 10.89 -11.17 -13.41
C GLY A 2 9.43 -11.02 -13.89
N LEU A 3 9.15 -10.24 -14.95
CA LEU A 3 7.77 -10.13 -15.49
C LEU A 3 7.27 -11.46 -16.08
N LEU A 4 8.17 -12.28 -16.63
CA LEU A 4 7.82 -13.61 -17.14
C LEU A 4 7.39 -14.55 -16.00
N ALA A 5 8.01 -14.42 -14.82
CA ALA A 5 7.63 -15.19 -13.64
C ALA A 5 6.22 -14.80 -13.16
N LEU A 6 5.92 -13.51 -13.07
CA LEU A 6 4.59 -13.00 -12.72
C LEU A 6 3.53 -13.55 -13.67
N ARG A 7 3.78 -13.46 -14.98
CA ARG A 7 2.86 -13.97 -16.01
C ARG A 7 2.63 -15.47 -15.90
N SER A 8 3.66 -16.24 -15.53
CA SER A 8 3.52 -17.67 -15.29
C SER A 8 2.64 -17.96 -14.08
N ILE A 9 2.87 -17.26 -12.97
CA ILE A 9 2.07 -17.39 -11.73
C ILE A 9 0.60 -17.06 -12.02
N CYS A 10 0.33 -16.00 -12.79
CA CYS A 10 -1.03 -15.60 -13.11
C CYS A 10 -1.76 -16.53 -14.07
N ARG A 11 -1.04 -17.39 -14.79
CA ARG A 11 -1.64 -18.43 -15.64
C ARG A 11 -1.89 -19.73 -14.89
N ASP A 12 -1.23 -19.93 -13.76
CA ASP A 12 -1.45 -21.11 -12.92
C ASP A 12 -2.87 -21.08 -12.33
N PRO A 13 -3.71 -22.10 -12.59
CA PRO A 13 -5.08 -22.14 -12.09
C PRO A 13 -5.16 -22.42 -10.58
N THR A 14 -4.09 -22.93 -9.96
CA THR A 14 -4.04 -23.18 -8.51
C THR A 14 -3.83 -21.91 -7.69
N VAL A 15 -3.38 -20.85 -8.36
CA VAL A 15 -3.13 -19.55 -7.74
C VAL A 15 -4.41 -18.72 -7.74
N ARG A 16 -4.88 -18.37 -6.55
CA ARG A 16 -6.06 -17.50 -6.36
C ARG A 16 -5.68 -16.06 -6.07
N GLN A 17 -4.55 -15.87 -5.38
CA GLN A 17 -4.11 -14.56 -4.93
C GLN A 17 -2.59 -14.43 -5.01
N LEU A 18 -2.15 -13.24 -5.37
CA LEU A 18 -0.77 -12.79 -5.42
C LEU A 18 -0.60 -11.53 -4.56
N THR A 19 0.48 -11.43 -3.81
CA THR A 19 0.89 -10.18 -3.14
C THR A 19 2.12 -9.59 -3.82
N LEU A 20 2.05 -8.31 -4.22
CA LEU A 20 3.12 -7.52 -4.82
C LEU A 20 4.02 -6.90 -3.73
N PRO A 21 5.31 -7.25 -3.65
CA PRO A 21 6.23 -6.74 -2.62
C PRO A 21 6.91 -5.43 -3.06
N VAL A 22 6.16 -4.49 -3.64
CA VAL A 22 6.76 -3.28 -4.26
C VAL A 22 6.95 -2.13 -3.28
N LEU A 23 6.22 -2.11 -2.16
CA LEU A 23 6.34 -1.05 -1.17
C LEU A 23 7.59 -1.28 -0.30
N ASN A 24 8.53 -0.33 -0.34
CA ASN A 24 9.75 -0.36 0.46
C ASN A 24 9.59 0.41 1.77
N GLN A 25 9.19 1.68 1.65
CA GLN A 25 9.09 2.59 2.77
C GLN A 25 7.72 3.25 2.81
N PHE A 26 7.11 3.35 3.99
CA PHE A 26 5.81 4.02 4.16
C PHE A 26 5.93 5.53 3.94
N PHE A 27 6.99 6.13 4.49
CA PHE A 27 7.22 7.57 4.50
C PHE A 27 8.64 7.88 4.01
N GLY A 28 8.79 8.03 2.70
CA GLY A 28 10.03 8.39 2.04
C GLY A 28 10.15 9.89 1.73
N PRO A 29 11.00 10.26 0.75
CA PRO A 29 11.14 11.64 0.32
C PRO A 29 9.82 12.31 -0.02
N SER A 30 9.67 13.59 0.35
CA SER A 30 8.43 14.37 0.19
C SER A 30 7.20 13.74 0.87
N ALA A 31 7.41 12.89 1.89
CA ALA A 31 6.37 12.15 2.61
C ALA A 31 5.58 11.13 1.77
N TYR A 32 6.03 10.83 0.55
CA TYR A 32 5.45 9.77 -0.27
C TYR A 32 6.06 8.40 0.08
N PRO A 33 5.31 7.30 -0.08
CA PRO A 33 5.90 5.98 0.00
C PRO A 33 7.00 5.82 -1.05
N SER A 34 8.02 5.04 -0.70
CA SER A 34 9.07 4.66 -1.64
C SER A 34 8.88 3.22 -2.09
N LEU A 35 9.14 2.95 -3.36
CA LEU A 35 9.00 1.62 -3.95
C LEU A 35 10.36 0.93 -4.14
N PHE A 36 10.39 -0.38 -3.98
CA PHE A 36 11.54 -1.19 -4.36
C PHE A 36 11.67 -1.26 -5.87
N ALA A 37 12.91 -1.30 -6.36
CA ALA A 37 13.18 -1.70 -7.74
C ALA A 37 12.63 -3.11 -7.96
N PHE A 38 11.59 -3.21 -8.78
CA PHE A 38 10.87 -4.44 -9.05
C PHE A 38 10.78 -4.68 -10.56
N PRO A 39 10.71 -5.94 -11.04
CA PRO A 39 10.50 -6.21 -12.46
C PRO A 39 9.29 -5.46 -13.03
N GLY A 40 9.51 -4.67 -14.07
CA GLY A 40 8.50 -3.79 -14.67
C GLY A 40 8.40 -2.40 -14.04
N CYS A 41 9.20 -2.11 -13.03
CA CYS A 41 9.43 -0.78 -12.50
C CYS A 41 10.73 -0.19 -13.06
N THR A 42 10.65 1.08 -13.45
CA THR A 42 11.77 1.89 -13.94
C THR A 42 11.90 3.15 -13.08
N THR A 43 12.98 3.90 -13.28
CA THR A 43 13.18 5.17 -12.58
C THR A 43 12.00 6.10 -12.77
N SER A 44 11.75 6.93 -11.76
CA SER A 44 10.75 7.99 -11.79
C SER A 44 10.89 8.83 -13.06
N ASN A 45 9.77 9.20 -13.69
CA ASN A 45 9.81 10.22 -14.73
C ASN A 45 10.19 11.59 -14.12
N ASN A 46 10.56 12.58 -14.94
CA ASN A 46 11.01 13.90 -14.44
C ASN A 46 10.03 14.56 -13.46
N ARG A 47 8.72 14.34 -13.62
CA ARG A 47 7.69 14.89 -12.72
C ARG A 47 7.65 14.14 -11.39
N GLN A 48 7.58 12.82 -11.43
CA GLN A 48 7.67 11.97 -10.24
C GLN A 48 8.98 12.24 -9.47
N ALA A 49 10.11 12.39 -10.17
CA ALA A 49 11.40 12.73 -9.56
C ALA A 49 11.37 14.08 -8.82
N THR A 50 10.50 15.01 -9.21
CA THR A 50 10.39 16.32 -8.57
C THR A 50 9.42 16.31 -7.39
N GLN A 51 8.30 15.59 -7.50
CA GLN A 51 7.20 15.65 -6.53
C GLN A 51 7.18 14.48 -5.54
N ALA A 52 7.51 13.27 -6.02
CA ALA A 52 7.52 12.03 -5.25
C ALA A 52 8.69 11.13 -5.68
N PRO A 53 9.95 11.53 -5.44
CA PRO A 53 11.13 10.85 -6.00
C PRO A 53 11.32 9.40 -5.52
N GLY A 54 10.65 9.00 -4.44
CA GLY A 54 10.62 7.61 -3.97
C GLY A 54 9.71 6.70 -4.81
N LEU A 55 8.80 7.26 -5.61
CA LEU A 55 7.90 6.49 -6.47
C LEU A 55 8.60 6.10 -7.77
N LEU A 56 8.39 4.85 -8.19
CA LEU A 56 8.90 4.32 -9.46
C LEU A 56 7.79 4.31 -10.51
N ASN A 57 8.18 4.36 -11.78
CA ASN A 57 7.25 4.10 -12.89
C ASN A 57 7.16 2.59 -13.13
N CYS A 58 6.08 1.99 -12.63
CA CYS A 58 5.77 0.57 -12.69
C CYS A 58 4.64 0.24 -13.69
N THR A 59 4.44 1.05 -14.73
CA THR A 59 3.39 0.85 -15.73
C THR A 59 3.46 -0.51 -16.44
N ALA A 60 4.67 -1.00 -16.74
CA ALA A 60 4.84 -2.34 -17.33
C ALA A 60 4.45 -3.47 -16.36
N LEU A 61 4.69 -3.28 -15.05
CA LEU A 61 4.16 -4.20 -14.03
C LEU A 61 2.63 -4.11 -13.96
N GLY A 62 2.06 -2.90 -14.03
CA GLY A 62 0.62 -2.70 -14.01
C GLY A 62 -0.14 -3.41 -15.14
N ALA A 63 0.45 -3.47 -16.34
CA ALA A 63 -0.12 -4.25 -17.45
C ALA A 63 -0.21 -5.77 -17.12
N GLU A 64 0.80 -6.31 -16.43
CA GLU A 64 0.73 -7.70 -15.95
C GLU A 64 -0.31 -7.85 -14.84
N VAL A 65 -0.42 -6.89 -13.91
CA VAL A 65 -1.45 -6.89 -12.85
C VAL A 65 -2.84 -6.98 -13.45
N GLN A 66 -3.16 -6.13 -14.44
CA GLN A 66 -4.44 -6.20 -15.14
C GLN A 66 -4.65 -7.54 -15.84
N THR A 67 -3.60 -8.11 -16.45
CA THR A 67 -3.68 -9.43 -17.07
C THR A 67 -4.00 -10.53 -16.05
N CYS A 68 -3.39 -10.47 -14.86
CA CYS A 68 -3.66 -11.39 -13.75
C CYS A 68 -5.11 -11.25 -13.26
N GLN A 69 -5.58 -10.02 -13.08
CA GLN A 69 -6.94 -9.71 -12.66
C GLN A 69 -7.99 -10.15 -13.67
N ALA A 70 -7.77 -9.89 -14.96
CA ALA A 70 -8.62 -10.37 -16.05
C ALA A 70 -8.68 -11.90 -16.13
N SER A 71 -7.66 -12.57 -15.59
CA SER A 71 -7.62 -14.01 -15.46
C SER A 71 -8.34 -14.50 -14.19
N GLY A 72 -8.95 -13.63 -13.38
CA GLY A 72 -9.69 -13.98 -12.17
C GLY A 72 -8.84 -14.18 -10.93
N ARG A 73 -7.58 -13.69 -10.93
CA ARG A 73 -6.69 -13.75 -9.76
C ARG A 73 -6.75 -12.42 -9.02
N ARG A 74 -6.68 -12.47 -7.70
CA ARG A 74 -6.58 -11.26 -6.86
C ARG A 74 -5.13 -10.84 -6.72
N VAL A 75 -4.84 -9.56 -6.92
CA VAL A 75 -3.52 -8.98 -6.78
C VAL A 75 -3.56 -7.95 -5.67
N LEU A 76 -2.84 -8.21 -4.58
CA LEU A 76 -2.73 -7.32 -3.42
C LEU A 76 -1.39 -6.59 -3.41
N LEU A 77 -1.32 -5.44 -2.76
CA LEU A 77 -0.07 -4.75 -2.41
C LEU A 77 0.39 -5.22 -1.02
N SER A 78 1.66 -5.63 -0.88
CA SER A 78 2.25 -5.91 0.44
C SER A 78 2.47 -4.61 1.19
N VAL A 79 1.99 -4.54 2.43
CA VAL A 79 2.23 -3.44 3.37
C VAL A 79 2.84 -4.01 4.63
N LYS A 80 4.17 -4.01 4.69
CA LYS A 80 4.93 -4.70 5.74
C LYS A 80 5.51 -3.74 6.77
N GLY A 81 5.09 -3.93 8.02
CA GLY A 81 5.64 -3.19 9.16
C GLY A 81 7.07 -3.61 9.49
N SER A 82 7.88 -2.65 9.95
CA SER A 82 9.23 -2.93 10.43
C SER A 82 9.20 -3.69 11.77
N GLY A 83 10.12 -4.64 11.97
CA GLY A 83 10.22 -5.38 13.24
C GLY A 83 10.79 -4.52 14.38
N ALA A 84 10.57 -4.94 15.62
CA ALA A 84 10.99 -4.17 16.80
C ALA A 84 12.51 -3.88 16.84
N SER A 85 13.34 -4.73 16.23
CA SER A 85 14.79 -4.52 16.11
C SER A 85 15.16 -3.23 15.37
N THR A 86 14.32 -2.78 14.44
CA THR A 86 14.52 -1.51 13.70
C THR A 86 14.43 -0.29 14.60
N VAL A 87 13.77 -0.43 15.76
CA VAL A 87 13.69 0.60 16.80
C VAL A 87 14.38 0.15 18.10
N SER A 88 15.44 -0.65 17.97
CA SER A 88 16.25 -1.15 19.09
C SER A 88 15.43 -1.89 20.18
N GLY A 89 14.30 -2.49 19.81
CA GLY A 89 13.41 -3.21 20.72
C GLY A 89 12.44 -2.33 21.50
N ALA A 90 12.33 -1.03 21.19
CA ALA A 90 11.38 -0.12 21.83
C ALA A 90 9.93 -0.46 21.44
N LEU A 91 9.27 -1.34 22.20
CA LEU A 91 7.89 -1.77 21.96
C LEU A 91 6.84 -0.68 22.22
N ASP A 92 7.23 0.43 22.85
CA ASP A 92 6.45 1.65 23.04
C ASP A 92 6.62 2.65 21.90
N PHE A 93 7.43 2.36 20.87
CA PHE A 93 7.70 3.29 19.76
C PHE A 93 6.43 3.93 19.19
N GLY A 94 6.47 5.24 18.97
CA GLY A 94 5.38 6.03 18.40
C GLY A 94 4.27 6.39 19.40
N ALA A 95 4.23 5.76 20.58
CA ALA A 95 3.27 6.13 21.62
C ALA A 95 3.52 7.58 22.10
N PRO A 96 2.47 8.34 22.47
CA PRO A 96 2.62 9.74 22.89
C PRO A 96 3.57 9.97 24.08
N ASN A 97 3.81 8.92 24.89
CA ASN A 97 4.69 8.92 26.05
C ASN A 97 5.93 8.04 25.88
N ALA A 98 6.23 7.62 24.65
CA ALA A 98 7.37 6.75 24.36
C ALA A 98 8.70 7.43 24.68
N THR A 99 9.67 6.63 25.13
CA THR A 99 11.05 7.10 25.23
C THR A 99 11.63 7.37 23.84
N ALA A 100 12.35 8.49 23.68
CA ALA A 100 12.93 8.87 22.38
C ALA A 100 13.92 7.81 21.88
N TRP A 101 13.82 7.44 20.61
CA TRP A 101 14.67 6.44 19.97
C TRP A 101 15.71 7.14 19.07
N THR A 102 17.01 6.89 19.29
CA THR A 102 18.15 7.23 18.39
C THR A 102 18.07 8.59 17.66
N GLY A 103 17.85 9.69 18.38
CA GLY A 103 17.81 11.03 17.76
C GLY A 103 16.51 11.35 17.02
N TYR A 104 15.60 10.38 16.93
CA TYR A 104 14.20 10.59 16.61
C TYR A 104 13.47 10.96 17.91
N SER A 105 13.22 12.25 18.12
CA SER A 105 12.30 12.66 19.17
C SER A 105 10.93 12.12 18.79
N ALA A 106 10.28 11.31 19.63
CA ALA A 106 8.91 10.81 19.42
C ALA A 106 7.87 11.93 19.15
N ASN A 107 8.25 13.19 19.42
CA ASN A 107 7.55 14.40 19.02
C ASN A 107 7.74 14.79 17.53
N GLY A 108 8.42 13.96 16.74
CA GLY A 108 8.48 13.93 15.27
C GLY A 108 9.50 14.84 14.57
N SER A 109 10.63 15.17 15.21
CA SER A 109 11.76 15.78 14.49
C SER A 109 12.07 15.00 13.21
N ALA A 110 12.37 15.69 12.10
CA ALA A 110 12.81 15.02 10.87
C ALA A 110 14.00 14.10 11.21
N PRO A 111 14.05 12.86 10.67
CA PRO A 111 15.14 11.96 10.98
C PRO A 111 16.48 12.61 10.57
N ALA A 112 17.54 12.31 11.32
CA ALA A 112 18.88 12.75 10.95
C ALA A 112 19.25 12.25 9.55
N ASP A 113 20.11 12.97 8.83
CA ASP A 113 20.57 12.56 7.51
C ASP A 113 21.08 11.11 7.52
N GLY A 114 20.55 10.30 6.61
CA GLY A 114 20.88 8.88 6.50
C GLY A 114 20.11 7.95 7.46
N VAL A 115 19.25 8.47 8.32
CA VAL A 115 18.35 7.67 9.16
C VAL A 115 16.99 7.55 8.48
N PHE A 116 16.60 6.33 8.10
CA PHE A 116 15.27 6.08 7.53
C PHE A 116 14.26 5.93 8.67
N PHE A 117 13.12 6.60 8.55
CA PHE A 117 12.00 6.34 9.44
C PHE A 117 11.47 4.92 9.17
N PRO A 118 11.29 4.09 10.22
CA PRO A 118 10.83 2.71 10.07
C PRO A 118 9.39 2.68 9.50
N ASN A 119 9.00 1.56 8.93
CA ASN A 119 7.61 1.32 8.48
C ASN A 119 6.71 1.06 9.69
N LEU A 120 6.54 2.10 10.50
CA LEU A 120 5.78 2.15 11.75
C LEU A 120 5.02 3.49 11.76
N PHE A 121 4.24 3.73 12.81
CA PHE A 121 3.42 4.94 12.94
C PHE A 121 3.79 5.74 14.18
N ASP A 122 3.58 7.05 14.12
CA ASP A 122 3.71 7.95 15.26
C ASP A 122 2.70 9.11 15.13
N SER A 123 2.83 10.12 15.99
CA SER A 123 1.95 11.30 16.00
C SER A 123 1.96 12.14 14.71
N ARG A 124 3.03 12.07 13.91
CA ARG A 124 3.16 12.79 12.62
C ARG A 124 2.92 11.86 11.43
N HIS A 125 3.26 10.60 11.57
CA HIS A 125 3.10 9.53 10.59
C HIS A 125 1.87 8.70 10.96
N VAL A 126 0.69 9.28 10.72
CA VAL A 126 -0.57 8.69 11.18
C VAL A 126 -1.10 7.64 10.19
N PRO A 127 -1.72 6.54 10.68
CA PRO A 127 -2.27 5.47 9.84
C PRO A 127 -3.26 5.97 8.79
N SER A 128 -4.12 6.93 9.14
CA SER A 128 -5.17 7.42 8.25
C SER A 128 -4.60 8.16 7.03
N ALA A 129 -3.58 9.00 7.21
CA ALA A 129 -2.93 9.71 6.11
C ALA A 129 -2.21 8.73 5.16
N PHE A 130 -1.57 7.70 5.74
CA PHE A 130 -0.95 6.65 4.96
C PHE A 130 -1.96 5.78 4.21
N ALA A 131 -3.07 5.41 4.84
CA ALA A 131 -4.18 4.68 4.22
C ALA A 131 -4.68 5.40 2.96
N LEU A 132 -4.92 6.71 3.10
CA LEU A 132 -5.39 7.55 2.01
C LEU A 132 -4.36 7.60 0.87
N THR A 133 -3.08 7.80 1.20
CA THR A 133 -2.00 7.83 0.20
C THR A 133 -1.91 6.50 -0.58
N LEU A 134 -1.97 5.37 0.12
CA LEU A 134 -2.00 4.05 -0.52
C LEU A 134 -3.23 3.86 -1.41
N PHE A 135 -4.40 4.27 -0.94
CA PHE A 135 -5.66 4.13 -1.66
C PHE A 135 -5.70 5.00 -2.92
N SER A 136 -5.14 6.21 -2.87
CA SER A 136 -5.00 7.09 -4.06
C SER A 136 -3.99 6.55 -5.08
N LEU A 137 -2.85 6.03 -4.61
CA LEU A 137 -1.78 5.56 -5.52
C LEU A 137 -2.06 4.19 -6.14
N PHE A 138 -2.72 3.29 -5.41
CA PHE A 138 -2.87 1.89 -5.79
C PHE A 138 -4.32 1.38 -5.76
N GLY A 139 -5.23 2.04 -5.03
CA GLY A 139 -6.62 1.61 -4.87
C GLY A 139 -7.59 2.29 -5.84
N GLU A 140 -8.88 2.09 -5.60
CA GLU A 140 -9.97 2.67 -6.40
C GLU A 140 -10.24 4.16 -6.12
N GLY A 141 -9.41 4.82 -5.30
CA GLY A 141 -9.58 6.23 -4.97
C GLY A 141 -9.51 7.09 -6.22
N ARG A 142 -10.67 7.50 -6.76
CA ARG A 142 -10.78 8.51 -7.83
C ARG A 142 -10.81 9.93 -7.26
N THR A 143 -11.18 10.04 -6.00
CA THR A 143 -11.19 11.24 -5.18
C THR A 143 -9.83 11.37 -4.50
N GLU A 144 -8.91 12.11 -5.12
CA GLU A 144 -7.91 12.83 -4.33
C GLU A 144 -8.69 13.82 -3.47
N ARG A 145 -8.87 13.52 -2.17
CA ARG A 145 -9.54 14.46 -1.30
C ARG A 145 -8.70 15.73 -1.16
N ALA A 146 -9.35 16.87 -1.28
CA ALA A 146 -8.77 18.20 -1.23
C ALA A 146 -7.89 18.48 0.02
N ASP A 147 -8.13 17.78 1.12
CA ASP A 147 -7.41 17.90 2.39
C ASP A 147 -6.12 17.06 2.45
N LEU A 148 -5.87 16.20 1.47
CA LEU A 148 -4.63 15.44 1.30
C LEU A 148 -3.75 16.02 0.20
N ARG A 149 -3.78 17.35 0.05
CA ARG A 149 -2.93 18.06 -0.90
C ARG A 149 -1.56 18.34 -0.32
N PRO A 150 -0.60 17.46 -0.61
CA PRO A 150 0.65 17.89 -1.21
C PRO A 150 0.51 18.14 -2.73
N LEU A 151 -0.67 17.86 -3.33
CA LEU A 151 -0.92 17.85 -4.79
C LEU A 151 -1.88 18.92 -5.39
N GLY A 152 -2.25 19.98 -4.65
CA GLY A 152 -2.77 21.25 -5.24
C GLY A 152 -4.28 21.36 -5.57
N PRO A 153 -4.83 22.61 -5.65
CA PRO A 153 -6.12 23.09 -5.08
C PRO A 153 -7.44 22.81 -5.86
N ASP A 154 -8.60 23.15 -5.24
CA ASP A 154 -10.01 22.79 -5.60
C ASP A 154 -10.55 23.39 -6.89
N THR A 155 -9.66 23.84 -7.76
CA THR A 155 -10.05 24.45 -9.03
C THR A 155 -9.26 23.78 -10.14
N PRO A 156 -9.93 23.36 -11.23
CA PRO A 156 -9.21 22.86 -12.40
C PRO A 156 -8.30 23.99 -12.87
N ALA A 157 -6.99 23.78 -12.75
CA ALA A 157 -6.03 24.74 -13.28
C ALA A 157 -6.28 24.85 -14.78
N SER A 158 -6.52 26.07 -15.26
CA SER A 158 -6.74 26.42 -16.66
C SER A 158 -5.54 26.11 -17.57
N ASP A 159 -4.46 25.56 -17.00
CA ASP A 159 -3.11 25.60 -17.56
C ASP A 159 -2.52 24.20 -17.85
N GLY A 160 -3.32 23.13 -17.76
CA GLY A 160 -2.88 21.79 -18.20
C GLY A 160 -1.75 21.18 -17.35
N ILE A 161 -1.80 21.35 -16.03
CA ILE A 161 -0.88 20.71 -15.09
C ILE A 161 -1.26 19.22 -15.00
N ASP A 162 -0.46 18.37 -15.63
CA ASP A 162 -0.52 16.90 -15.54
C ASP A 162 -0.07 16.40 -14.16
N TRP A 163 -0.81 15.43 -13.65
CA TRP A 163 -0.87 14.99 -12.27
C TRP A 163 0.24 13.94 -12.00
N ILE A 164 0.53 13.60 -10.75
CA ILE A 164 1.43 12.46 -10.47
C ILE A 164 0.76 11.20 -11.01
N THR A 165 1.38 10.62 -12.04
CA THR A 165 0.86 9.37 -12.59
C THR A 165 1.00 8.24 -11.60
N ARG A 166 -0.06 7.44 -11.44
CA ARG A 166 -0.08 6.26 -10.56
C ARG A 166 1.10 5.34 -10.88
N PRO A 167 1.76 4.73 -9.87
CA PRO A 167 2.93 3.90 -10.12
C PRO A 167 2.65 2.75 -11.09
N LEU A 168 1.49 2.10 -10.99
CA LEU A 168 1.09 1.00 -11.88
C LEU A 168 0.45 1.48 -13.20
N GLY A 169 0.26 2.78 -13.40
CA GLY A 169 -0.52 3.36 -14.49
C GLY A 169 -1.94 3.77 -14.05
N GLU A 170 -2.51 4.76 -14.73
CA GLU A 170 -3.75 5.44 -14.33
C GLU A 170 -4.95 4.49 -14.16
N GLU A 171 -5.06 3.50 -15.04
CA GLU A 171 -6.19 2.56 -15.06
C GLU A 171 -5.96 1.30 -14.23
N VAL A 172 -4.84 1.22 -13.51
CA VAL A 172 -4.45 0.03 -12.75
C VAL A 172 -4.69 0.25 -11.27
N VAL A 173 -5.55 -0.59 -10.70
CA VAL A 173 -5.84 -0.66 -9.27
C VAL A 173 -5.56 -2.07 -8.77
N VAL A 174 -4.99 -2.19 -7.57
CA VAL A 174 -4.86 -3.50 -6.91
C VAL A 174 -6.21 -3.92 -6.32
N ASP A 175 -6.43 -5.23 -6.20
CA ASP A 175 -7.58 -5.80 -5.49
C ASP A 175 -7.39 -5.75 -3.98
N GLY A 176 -6.31 -5.15 -3.47
CA GLY A 176 -6.22 -4.79 -2.08
C GLY A 176 -4.86 -4.71 -1.45
N PHE A 177 -4.85 -4.82 -0.13
CA PHE A 177 -3.67 -4.57 0.69
C PHE A 177 -3.49 -5.72 1.69
N ASP A 178 -2.32 -6.35 1.61
CA ASP A 178 -1.89 -7.38 2.54
C ASP A 178 -1.02 -6.73 3.63
N VAL A 179 -1.63 -6.44 4.78
CA VAL A 179 -1.00 -5.70 5.88
C VAL A 179 -0.34 -6.69 6.85
N GLN A 180 0.98 -6.75 6.77
CA GLN A 180 1.81 -7.70 7.52
C GLN A 180 2.42 -7.00 8.73
N VAL A 181 1.96 -7.36 9.93
CA VAL A 181 2.44 -6.81 11.20
C VAL A 181 3.32 -7.85 11.91
N PRO A 182 4.58 -7.52 12.24
CA PRO A 182 5.43 -8.40 13.04
C PRO A 182 4.79 -8.78 14.38
N ALA A 183 4.95 -10.04 14.79
CA ALA A 183 4.31 -10.59 15.98
C ALA A 183 4.73 -9.90 17.28
N GLU A 184 5.92 -9.28 17.31
CA GLU A 184 6.42 -8.55 18.48
C GLU A 184 5.55 -7.33 18.83
N TRP A 185 4.81 -6.79 17.86
CA TRP A 185 3.94 -5.63 18.07
C TRP A 185 2.59 -5.98 18.70
N LYS A 186 2.29 -7.26 18.91
CA LYS A 186 1.03 -7.68 19.53
C LYS A 186 0.89 -7.09 20.94
N GLY A 187 -0.25 -6.47 21.22
CA GLY A 187 -0.58 -5.78 22.47
C GLY A 187 0.06 -4.41 22.64
N THR A 188 0.74 -3.88 21.61
CA THR A 188 1.47 -2.60 21.69
C THR A 188 0.71 -1.46 21.00
N TYR A 189 1.26 -0.24 21.12
CA TYR A 189 0.78 0.91 20.37
C TYR A 189 0.78 0.65 18.85
N GLN A 190 1.84 0.05 18.30
CA GLN A 190 1.93 -0.19 16.85
C GLN A 190 0.83 -1.13 16.35
N GLU A 191 0.45 -2.18 17.09
CA GLU A 191 -0.69 -3.02 16.71
C GLU A 191 -1.97 -2.18 16.56
N SER A 192 -2.24 -1.27 17.50
CA SER A 192 -3.40 -0.38 17.40
C SER A 192 -3.34 0.51 16.15
N GLN A 193 -2.15 0.99 15.78
CA GLN A 193 -1.96 1.83 14.60
C GLN A 193 -2.14 1.05 13.29
N PHE A 194 -1.62 -0.17 13.19
CA PHE A 194 -1.87 -1.04 12.03
C PHE A 194 -3.34 -1.46 11.92
N ASN A 195 -4.01 -1.70 13.05
CA ASN A 195 -5.46 -1.94 13.04
C ASN A 195 -6.22 -0.71 12.53
N ALA A 196 -5.83 0.49 12.96
CA ALA A 196 -6.41 1.74 12.44
C ALA A 196 -6.15 1.93 10.94
N LEU A 197 -4.96 1.57 10.42
CA LEU A 197 -4.67 1.54 8.99
C LEU A 197 -5.65 0.63 8.23
N VAL A 198 -5.79 -0.62 8.68
CA VAL A 198 -6.67 -1.62 8.05
C VAL A 198 -8.12 -1.15 8.07
N THR A 199 -8.59 -0.63 9.21
CA THR A 199 -9.94 -0.06 9.33
C THR A 199 -10.14 1.08 8.35
N ARG A 200 -9.21 2.05 8.30
CA ARG A 200 -9.37 3.21 7.41
C ARG A 200 -9.33 2.84 5.94
N LEU A 201 -8.49 1.89 5.54
CA LEU A 201 -8.52 1.40 4.16
C LEU A 201 -9.86 0.73 3.83
N GLY A 202 -10.46 -0.01 4.77
CA GLY A 202 -11.79 -0.58 4.65
C GLY A 202 -12.87 0.47 4.43
N GLU A 203 -12.87 1.53 5.25
CA GLU A 203 -13.78 2.67 5.10
C GLU A 203 -13.64 3.33 3.73
N LEU A 204 -12.40 3.54 3.25
CA LEU A 204 -12.14 4.13 1.94
C LEU A 204 -12.68 3.29 0.79
N ASN A 205 -12.55 1.97 0.90
CA ASN A 205 -13.16 1.07 -0.06
C ASN A 205 -14.69 1.20 -0.05
N ASP A 206 -15.32 1.19 1.14
CA ASP A 206 -16.78 1.30 1.26
C ASP A 206 -17.31 2.67 0.76
N GLU A 207 -16.57 3.75 1.01
CA GLU A 207 -16.80 5.09 0.47
C GLU A 207 -16.78 5.06 -1.08
N ALA A 208 -15.71 4.52 -1.68
CA ALA A 208 -15.57 4.42 -3.14
C ALA A 208 -16.67 3.58 -3.78
N TRP A 209 -17.05 2.47 -3.15
CA TRP A 209 -18.18 1.64 -3.58
C TRP A 209 -19.49 2.43 -3.60
N THR A 210 -19.76 3.18 -2.53
CA THR A 210 -20.97 4.02 -2.42
C THR A 210 -20.98 5.12 -3.48
N GLU A 211 -19.87 5.82 -3.69
CA GLU A 211 -19.72 6.89 -4.69
C GLU A 211 -19.90 6.39 -6.13
N SER A 212 -19.45 5.17 -6.41
CA SER A 212 -19.61 4.56 -7.75
C SER A 212 -21.06 4.16 -8.07
N GLY A 213 -21.98 4.22 -7.10
CA GLY A 213 -23.34 3.74 -7.24
C GLY A 213 -23.45 2.21 -7.32
N ALA A 214 -22.38 1.50 -6.96
CA ALA A 214 -22.36 0.04 -6.93
C ALA A 214 -23.11 -0.47 -5.68
N THR A 215 -24.14 -1.29 -5.88
CA THR A 215 -24.89 -1.89 -4.79
C THR A 215 -24.27 -3.23 -4.44
N LYS A 216 -23.77 -3.44 -3.22
CA LYS A 216 -23.35 -4.77 -2.75
C LYS A 216 -24.51 -5.78 -2.92
N GLY A 217 -24.30 -6.86 -3.67
CA GLY A 217 -25.26 -7.88 -4.13
C GLY A 217 -25.91 -7.71 -5.53
N GLY A 218 -25.83 -6.55 -6.21
CA GLY A 218 -26.50 -6.24 -7.49
C GLY A 218 -25.85 -6.71 -8.81
N VAL A 219 -26.42 -6.33 -9.96
CA VAL A 219 -25.84 -6.66 -11.31
C VAL A 219 -24.52 -5.94 -11.58
N ASN A 220 -24.30 -4.81 -10.91
CA ASN A 220 -23.03 -4.10 -10.84
C ASN A 220 -22.25 -4.45 -9.56
N ASP A 221 -22.76 -5.39 -8.77
CA ASP A 221 -22.00 -6.02 -7.71
C ASP A 221 -21.21 -7.15 -8.29
N LEU A 222 -19.92 -7.07 -8.04
CA LEU A 222 -19.07 -8.20 -8.25
C LEU A 222 -18.92 -8.96 -6.93
N GLY A 223 -20.01 -9.21 -6.21
CA GLY A 223 -19.98 -9.85 -4.90
C GLY A 223 -19.24 -11.17 -4.93
N ALA A 224 -18.37 -11.38 -3.93
CA ALA A 224 -17.41 -12.47 -3.78
C ALA A 224 -16.39 -12.68 -4.93
N ASP A 225 -16.69 -12.27 -6.16
CA ASP A 225 -15.93 -12.50 -7.41
C ASP A 225 -15.54 -11.23 -8.18
N GLY A 226 -15.57 -10.06 -7.55
CA GLY A 226 -14.90 -8.89 -8.05
C GLY A 226 -14.71 -7.79 -7.03
N LYS A 227 -13.55 -7.18 -7.19
CA LYS A 227 -13.00 -5.96 -6.58
C LYS A 227 -13.44 -5.65 -5.14
N GLY A 228 -13.73 -6.67 -4.35
CA GLY A 228 -13.71 -6.60 -2.90
C GLY A 228 -12.26 -6.48 -2.51
N VAL A 229 -11.86 -5.28 -2.06
CA VAL A 229 -10.51 -5.07 -1.58
C VAL A 229 -10.23 -6.07 -0.45
N VAL A 230 -9.32 -7.02 -0.68
CA VAL A 230 -8.97 -7.99 0.36
C VAL A 230 -7.99 -7.30 1.31
N PHE A 231 -8.51 -6.85 2.45
CA PHE A 231 -7.68 -6.47 3.58
C PHE A 231 -7.30 -7.74 4.35
N GLN A 232 -6.07 -8.19 4.18
CA GLN A 232 -5.52 -9.25 5.04
C GLN A 232 -4.75 -8.58 6.17
N GLY A 233 -5.40 -8.43 7.32
CA GLY A 233 -4.73 -8.10 8.57
C GLY A 233 -4.51 -9.37 9.38
N TRP A 234 -3.29 -9.61 9.83
CA TRP A 234 -2.84 -10.86 10.48
C TRP A 234 -3.53 -11.20 11.84
N LEU A 235 -4.49 -10.40 12.29
CA LEU A 235 -5.10 -10.52 13.64
C LEU A 235 -6.48 -11.18 13.69
N ARG A 236 -7.10 -11.49 12.54
CA ARG A 236 -8.30 -12.34 12.51
C ARG A 236 -7.96 -13.68 11.86
N LYS A 237 -7.80 -14.69 12.73
CA LYS A 237 -7.70 -16.14 12.42
C LYS A 237 -8.10 -16.47 10.98
N ARG A 238 -7.13 -16.69 10.10
CA ARG A 238 -7.37 -17.52 8.91
C ARG A 238 -7.00 -18.96 9.20
N SER A 239 -7.89 -19.82 8.75
CA SER A 239 -7.65 -21.22 8.46
C SER A 239 -6.37 -21.38 7.65
N VAL A 240 -5.60 -22.40 8.01
CA VAL A 240 -4.34 -22.83 7.39
C VAL A 240 -4.47 -22.87 5.86
N GLN A 241 -3.97 -21.84 5.15
CA GLN A 241 -3.79 -21.86 3.71
C GLN A 241 -2.29 -21.80 3.41
N ARG A 242 -1.84 -22.56 2.41
CA ARG A 242 -0.43 -22.71 2.08
C ARG A 242 0.05 -21.47 1.32
N VAL A 243 0.85 -20.64 1.97
CA VAL A 243 1.55 -19.53 1.32
C VAL A 243 2.89 -20.06 0.79
N VAL A 244 3.14 -19.88 -0.50
CA VAL A 244 4.41 -20.26 -1.15
C VAL A 244 5.05 -19.01 -1.74
N VAL A 245 6.36 -18.85 -1.54
CA VAL A 245 7.12 -17.78 -2.18
C VAL A 245 7.59 -18.25 -3.54
N VAL A 246 7.10 -17.62 -4.61
CA VAL A 246 7.51 -17.92 -6.00
C VAL A 246 8.03 -16.66 -6.64
N GLY A 247 9.32 -16.63 -7.04
CA GLY A 247 9.90 -15.47 -7.73
C GLY A 247 9.87 -14.16 -6.94
N GLY A 248 9.81 -14.23 -5.61
CA GLY A 248 9.71 -13.07 -4.71
C GLY A 248 8.27 -12.65 -4.38
N PHE A 249 7.26 -13.33 -4.91
CA PHE A 249 5.86 -13.07 -4.58
C PHE A 249 5.34 -14.02 -3.52
N ASP A 250 4.52 -13.52 -2.58
CA ASP A 250 3.72 -14.38 -1.71
C ASP A 250 2.47 -14.83 -2.49
N VAL A 251 2.35 -16.15 -2.66
CA VAL A 251 1.28 -16.77 -3.45
C VAL A 251 0.41 -17.62 -2.55
N LEU A 252 -0.90 -17.38 -2.61
CA LEU A 252 -1.88 -18.22 -1.93
C LEU A 252 -2.36 -19.31 -2.90
N VAL A 253 -2.04 -20.56 -2.56
CA VAL A 253 -2.46 -21.76 -3.29
C VAL A 253 -3.44 -22.57 -2.45
N GLU A 254 -4.44 -23.17 -3.11
CA GLU A 254 -5.32 -24.20 -2.53
C GLU A 254 -4.82 -25.60 -2.87
#